data_AF-A0A0R1M1Y7-F1
#
_entry.id   AF-A0A0R1M1Y7-F1
#
_cell.length_a   1.000
_cell.length_b   1.000
_cell.length_c   1.000
_cell.angle_alpha   90.00
_cell.angle_beta   90.00
_cell.angle_gamma   90.00
#
_symmetry.space_group_name_H-M   'P 1'
#
loop_
_entity.id
_entity.type
_entity.pdbx_description
1 polymer ?
#
loop_
_entity_poly.entity_id
_entity_poly.type
_entity_poly.pdbx_seq_one_letter_code
_entity_poly.pdbx_strand_id
1 'polypeptide(L)'
;MDDGGKKNFPAIKKQVSIAGHYNGIKGYSANTDSPLTTSGKPEHMDATYKDLLYLRQVYPKGVAVLNIYGDIGNGSDERVYNNSSKSLKYLVVNGRSYQEVKIKGAKGQHSQLHENGKVDRAMQKFLWN
;
A
#
# COMPACT_ATOMS: atom_id res chain seq x y z
N MET A 1 -13.49 -4.83 -0.58
CA MET A 1 -14.03 -3.73 -1.44
C MET A 1 -15.42 -4.17 -1.87
N ASP A 2 -16.30 -4.34 -0.91
CA ASP A 2 -17.44 -5.24 -1.10
C ASP A 2 -18.60 -4.55 -1.84
N ASP A 3 -18.52 -3.22 -1.93
CA ASP A 3 -19.46 -2.35 -2.65
C ASP A 3 -18.83 -1.63 -3.86
N GLY A 4 -17.60 -2.01 -4.24
CA GLY A 4 -16.89 -1.41 -5.37
C GLY A 4 -17.63 -1.63 -6.69
N GLY A 5 -18.05 -0.54 -7.35
CA GLY A 5 -18.72 -0.60 -8.66
C GLY A 5 -20.22 -0.92 -8.62
N LYS A 6 -20.84 -1.01 -7.42
CA LYS A 6 -22.30 -1.13 -7.30
C LYS A 6 -22.99 0.15 -7.78
N LYS A 7 -24.07 -0.02 -8.54
CA LYS A 7 -24.93 1.09 -8.97
C LYS A 7 -25.50 1.80 -7.72
N ASN A 8 -25.49 3.13 -7.72
CA ASN A 8 -25.95 3.99 -6.61
C ASN A 8 -25.04 4.06 -5.37
N PHE A 9 -23.81 3.52 -5.42
CA PHE A 9 -22.80 3.72 -4.37
C PHE A 9 -21.75 4.77 -4.77
N PRO A 10 -21.11 5.44 -3.81
CA PRO A 10 -19.97 6.32 -4.09
C PRO A 10 -18.86 5.57 -4.82
N ALA A 11 -18.33 6.20 -5.87
CA ALA A 11 -17.20 5.65 -6.62
C ALA A 11 -15.89 6.24 -6.09
N ILE A 12 -14.96 5.39 -5.65
CA ILE A 12 -13.60 5.82 -5.30
C ILE A 12 -12.88 6.36 -6.55
N LYS A 13 -12.22 7.51 -6.40
CA LYS A 13 -11.41 8.14 -7.47
C LYS A 13 -9.92 8.12 -7.16
N LYS A 14 -9.58 8.26 -5.88
CA LYS A 14 -8.20 8.33 -5.39
C LYS A 14 -8.12 7.54 -4.09
N GLN A 15 -7.07 6.72 -3.96
CA GLN A 15 -6.75 5.96 -2.75
C GLN A 15 -5.36 6.37 -2.27
N VAL A 16 -5.25 6.70 -0.98
CA VAL A 16 -3.95 6.84 -0.30
C VAL A 16 -3.81 5.71 0.70
N SER A 17 -2.70 5.00 0.63
CA SER A 17 -2.29 3.96 1.59
C SER A 17 -1.05 4.46 2.32
N ILE A 18 -1.06 4.42 3.66
CA ILE A 18 0.09 4.80 4.49
C ILE A 18 0.44 3.59 5.34
N ALA A 19 1.70 3.15 5.27
CA ALA A 19 2.21 2.01 6.04
C ALA A 19 1.40 0.71 5.87
N GLY A 20 0.80 0.50 4.70
CA GLY A 20 -0.02 -0.68 4.44
C GLY A 20 0.79 -1.97 4.64
N HIS A 21 0.22 -2.95 5.31
CA HIS A 21 0.87 -4.21 5.66
C HIS A 21 0.24 -5.39 4.90
N TYR A 22 0.11 -5.25 3.58
CA TYR A 22 -0.68 -6.16 2.76
C TYR A 22 -0.18 -7.60 2.83
N ASN A 23 1.14 -7.82 2.80
CA ASN A 23 1.74 -9.16 2.97
C ASN A 23 2.13 -9.45 4.44
N GLY A 24 1.43 -8.83 5.39
CA GLY A 24 1.58 -9.07 6.82
C GLY A 24 2.50 -8.09 7.56
N ILE A 25 2.58 -8.29 8.88
CA ILE A 25 3.26 -7.43 9.87
C ILE A 25 4.46 -8.17 10.48
N LYS A 26 5.60 -7.48 10.61
CA LYS A 26 6.85 -8.04 11.13
C LYS A 26 6.63 -8.63 12.54
N GLY A 27 7.04 -9.88 12.73
CA GLY A 27 6.94 -10.59 14.02
C GLY A 27 5.55 -11.19 14.31
N TYR A 28 4.56 -10.97 13.46
CA TYR A 28 3.20 -11.51 13.61
C TYR A 28 2.77 -12.41 12.45
N SER A 29 3.17 -12.05 11.23
CA SER A 29 2.79 -12.75 10.00
C SER A 29 3.97 -13.50 9.41
N ALA A 30 3.70 -14.51 8.57
CA ALA A 30 4.74 -15.20 7.82
C ALA A 30 5.09 -14.41 6.54
N ASN A 31 6.30 -14.59 6.02
CA ASN A 31 6.72 -14.10 4.70
C ASN A 31 6.66 -12.57 4.49
N THR A 32 6.69 -11.79 5.58
CA THR A 32 6.44 -10.34 5.53
C THR A 32 7.48 -9.52 4.76
N ASP A 33 8.71 -10.04 4.66
CA ASP A 33 9.83 -9.47 3.92
C ASP A 33 10.03 -10.12 2.55
N SER A 34 9.10 -10.98 2.10
CA SER A 34 9.23 -11.73 0.85
C SER A 34 9.61 -10.82 -0.33
N PRO A 35 10.60 -11.23 -1.16
CA PRO A 35 10.94 -10.51 -2.37
C PRO A 35 9.72 -10.31 -3.27
N LEU A 36 9.72 -9.20 -4.00
CA LEU A 36 8.65 -8.86 -4.94
C LEU A 36 9.11 -9.08 -6.37
N THR A 37 8.24 -9.66 -7.20
CA THR A 37 8.42 -9.63 -8.65
C THR A 37 8.30 -8.19 -9.19
N THR A 38 8.64 -7.98 -10.46
CA THR A 38 8.50 -6.69 -11.14
C THR A 38 7.06 -6.13 -11.12
N SER A 39 6.06 -7.03 -11.08
CA SER A 39 4.64 -6.66 -10.97
C SER A 39 4.18 -6.36 -9.53
N GLY A 40 5.07 -6.52 -8.54
CA GLY A 40 4.80 -6.29 -7.12
C GLY A 40 4.22 -7.50 -6.40
N LYS A 41 4.22 -8.70 -7.01
CA LYS A 41 3.72 -9.93 -6.37
C LYS A 41 4.76 -10.42 -5.35
N PRO A 42 4.40 -10.69 -4.08
CA PRO A 42 5.28 -11.43 -3.18
C PRO A 42 5.56 -12.83 -3.72
N GLU A 43 6.82 -13.27 -3.69
CA GLU A 43 7.20 -14.64 -4.02
C GLU A 43 6.58 -15.64 -3.04
N HIS A 44 6.49 -15.25 -1.77
CA HIS A 44 5.82 -15.97 -0.70
C HIS A 44 4.75 -15.08 -0.08
N MET A 45 3.50 -15.55 -0.13
CA MET A 45 2.34 -14.80 0.37
C MET A 45 2.00 -15.20 1.80
N ASP A 46 1.74 -14.20 2.64
CA ASP A 46 1.03 -14.40 3.89
C ASP A 46 -0.41 -14.89 3.64
N ALA A 47 -1.03 -15.53 4.63
CA ALA A 47 -2.42 -15.97 4.54
C ALA A 47 -3.37 -14.82 4.21
N THR A 48 -3.22 -13.68 4.87
CA THR A 48 -4.08 -12.51 4.63
C THR A 48 -3.90 -11.93 3.23
N TYR A 49 -2.70 -12.00 2.66
CA TYR A 49 -2.46 -11.55 1.29
C TYR A 49 -3.17 -12.42 0.25
N LYS A 50 -3.28 -13.73 0.51
CA LYS A 50 -4.04 -14.65 -0.36
C LYS A 50 -5.52 -14.28 -0.39
N ASP A 51 -6.08 -13.93 0.77
CA ASP A 51 -7.46 -13.45 0.85
C ASP A 51 -7.63 -12.16 0.03
N LEU A 52 -6.65 -11.24 0.06
CA LEU A 52 -6.71 -9.99 -0.72
C LEU A 52 -6.63 -10.17 -2.24
N LEU A 53 -6.30 -11.35 -2.77
CA LEU A 53 -6.18 -11.58 -4.21
C LEU A 53 -7.48 -11.32 -4.98
N TYR A 54 -8.65 -11.41 -4.33
CA TYR A 54 -9.93 -11.07 -4.97
C TYR A 54 -9.97 -9.61 -5.46
N LEU A 55 -9.20 -8.69 -4.83
CA LEU A 55 -9.11 -7.30 -5.26
C LEU A 55 -8.67 -7.19 -6.71
N ARG A 56 -7.86 -8.11 -7.22
CA ARG A 56 -7.44 -8.09 -8.64
C ARG A 56 -8.62 -8.19 -9.61
N GLN A 57 -9.72 -8.81 -9.17
CA GLN A 57 -10.93 -8.99 -9.97
C GLN A 57 -11.90 -7.80 -9.79
N VAL A 58 -12.01 -7.27 -8.58
CA VAL A 58 -13.05 -6.28 -8.22
C VAL A 58 -12.55 -4.85 -8.05
N TYR A 59 -11.23 -4.62 -8.06
CA TYR A 59 -10.69 -3.27 -7.87
C TYR A 59 -11.18 -2.37 -9.01
N PRO A 60 -11.82 -1.23 -8.70
CA PRO A 60 -12.49 -0.43 -9.71
C PRO A 60 -11.48 0.23 -10.66
N LYS A 61 -11.88 0.32 -11.92
CA LYS A 61 -11.11 1.05 -12.94
C LYS A 61 -11.13 2.54 -12.64
N GLY A 62 -10.09 3.25 -13.05
CA GLY A 62 -10.04 4.72 -12.97
C GLY A 62 -9.52 5.27 -11.65
N VAL A 63 -9.27 4.45 -10.64
CA VAL A 63 -8.72 4.88 -9.35
C VAL A 63 -7.24 5.22 -9.49
N ALA A 64 -6.84 6.41 -9.05
CA ALA A 64 -5.43 6.70 -8.84
C ALA A 64 -5.01 6.19 -7.45
N VAL A 65 -3.84 5.59 -7.33
CA VAL A 65 -3.32 5.06 -6.06
C VAL A 65 -2.00 5.74 -5.69
N LEU A 66 -1.90 6.19 -4.45
CA LEU A 66 -0.67 6.64 -3.81
C LEU A 66 -0.36 5.71 -2.63
N ASN A 67 0.79 5.05 -2.67
CA ASN A 67 1.27 4.19 -1.60
C ASN A 67 2.48 4.83 -0.90
N ILE A 68 2.32 5.18 0.37
CA ILE A 68 3.32 5.82 1.21
C ILE A 68 3.81 4.81 2.23
N TYR A 69 5.13 4.67 2.34
CA TYR A 69 5.75 3.75 3.30
C TYR A 69 7.06 4.30 3.83
N GLY A 70 7.42 3.87 5.04
CA GLY A 70 8.58 4.36 5.76
C GLY A 70 9.78 3.41 5.69
N ASP A 71 10.99 3.95 5.77
CA ASP A 71 12.24 3.19 5.77
C ASP A 71 13.24 3.84 6.73
N ILE A 72 13.47 3.22 7.88
CA ILE A 72 14.43 3.68 8.89
C ILE A 72 15.88 3.30 8.56
N GLY A 73 16.15 2.76 7.36
CA GLY A 73 17.48 2.41 6.86
C GLY A 73 17.69 0.91 6.64
N ASN A 74 16.66 0.09 6.87
CA ASN A 74 16.72 -1.37 6.76
C ASN A 74 15.57 -1.96 5.93
N GLY A 75 14.90 -1.14 5.10
CA GLY A 75 13.78 -1.58 4.28
C GLY A 75 12.49 -1.82 5.07
N SER A 76 12.35 -1.17 6.23
CA SER A 76 11.17 -1.27 7.10
C SER A 76 10.92 0.06 7.82
N ASP A 77 9.68 0.29 8.22
CA ASP A 77 9.29 1.40 9.10
C ASP A 77 9.39 1.03 10.60
N GLU A 78 10.06 -0.07 10.95
CA GLU A 78 10.12 -0.77 12.25
C GLU A 78 9.05 -1.87 12.42
N ARG A 79 7.84 -1.67 11.91
CA ARG A 79 6.69 -2.59 12.11
C ARG A 79 6.31 -3.36 10.85
N VAL A 80 6.50 -2.75 9.69
CA VAL A 80 6.12 -3.26 8.39
C VAL A 80 7.32 -3.22 7.47
N TYR A 81 7.59 -4.32 6.78
CA TYR A 81 8.61 -4.34 5.73
C TYR A 81 8.09 -3.61 4.48
N ASN A 82 8.98 -2.89 3.80
CA ASN A 82 8.64 -2.21 2.56
C ASN A 82 8.10 -3.16 1.50
N ASN A 83 8.55 -4.42 1.47
CA ASN A 83 8.02 -5.42 0.54
C ASN A 83 6.53 -5.70 0.82
N SER A 84 6.13 -5.83 2.09
CA SER A 84 4.72 -5.93 2.47
C SER A 84 3.92 -4.72 2.01
N SER A 85 4.39 -3.49 2.24
CA SER A 85 3.68 -2.29 1.76
C SER A 85 3.60 -2.19 0.24
N LYS A 86 4.70 -2.44 -0.46
CA LYS A 86 4.79 -2.33 -1.91
C LYS A 86 3.99 -3.41 -2.64
N SER A 87 3.67 -4.51 -1.97
CA SER A 87 2.87 -5.59 -2.57
C SER A 87 1.45 -5.15 -2.98
N LEU A 88 0.96 -4.01 -2.47
CA LEU A 88 -0.28 -3.37 -2.95
C LEU A 88 -0.36 -3.27 -4.46
N LYS A 89 0.76 -2.95 -5.12
CA LYS A 89 0.84 -2.78 -6.58
C LYS A 89 0.23 -3.96 -7.33
N TYR A 90 0.43 -5.18 -6.82
CA TYR A 90 -0.09 -6.39 -7.45
C TYR A 90 -1.58 -6.63 -7.17
N LEU A 91 -2.16 -6.01 -6.14
CA LEU A 91 -3.57 -6.14 -5.82
C LEU A 91 -4.44 -5.16 -6.62
N VAL A 92 -3.93 -3.95 -6.90
CA VAL A 92 -4.69 -2.83 -7.49
C VAL A 92 -4.53 -2.68 -9.01
N VAL A 93 -4.43 -3.80 -9.74
CA VAL A 93 -4.05 -3.84 -11.17
C VAL A 93 -4.92 -3.03 -12.12
N ASN A 94 -6.18 -2.75 -11.75
CA ASN A 94 -7.12 -1.96 -12.55
C ASN A 94 -7.04 -0.46 -12.28
N GLY A 95 -6.17 -0.02 -11.36
CA GLY A 95 -5.94 1.38 -11.08
C GLY A 95 -5.46 2.14 -12.32
N ARG A 96 -5.90 3.39 -12.47
CA ARG A 96 -5.46 4.29 -13.55
C ARG A 96 -3.99 4.67 -13.41
N SER A 97 -3.53 4.84 -12.17
CA SER A 97 -2.15 5.19 -11.86
C SER A 97 -1.77 4.63 -10.49
N TYR A 98 -0.49 4.36 -10.31
CA TYR A 98 0.07 3.87 -9.05
C TYR A 98 1.40 4.60 -8.80
N GLN A 99 1.48 5.29 -7.67
CA GLN A 99 2.64 6.06 -7.25
C GLN A 99 3.13 5.57 -5.89
N GLU A 100 4.43 5.60 -5.67
CA GLU A 100 5.04 5.26 -4.39
C GLU A 100 5.82 6.43 -3.82
N VAL A 101 5.70 6.65 -2.51
CA VAL A 101 6.50 7.63 -1.77
C VAL A 101 7.14 6.93 -0.58
N LYS A 102 8.48 6.80 -0.64
CA LYS A 102 9.27 6.32 0.48
C LYS A 102 9.68 7.49 1.38
N ILE A 103 9.34 7.43 2.66
CA ILE A 103 9.84 8.33 3.70
C ILE A 103 11.05 7.69 4.37
N LYS A 104 12.22 8.34 4.28
CA LYS A 104 13.48 7.79 4.77
C LYS A 104 13.90 8.34 6.14
N GLY A 105 14.72 7.58 6.87
CA GLY A 105 15.35 7.97 8.12
C GLY A 105 14.40 7.92 9.31
N ALA A 106 14.70 8.62 10.39
CA ALA A 106 13.88 8.61 11.62
C ALA A 106 12.41 8.99 11.39
N LYS A 107 12.15 9.86 10.40
CA LYS A 107 10.79 10.26 10.00
C LYS A 107 10.04 9.21 9.17
N GLY A 108 10.71 8.13 8.77
CA GLY A 108 10.14 6.94 8.17
C GLY A 108 9.77 5.86 9.18
N GLN A 109 9.86 6.12 10.48
CA GLN A 109 9.34 5.21 11.51
C GLN A 109 7.81 5.15 11.44
N HIS A 110 7.22 4.00 11.75
CA HIS A 110 5.81 3.67 11.54
C HIS A 110 4.83 4.73 12.07
N SER A 111 4.94 5.10 13.35
CA SER A 111 4.10 6.14 13.96
C SER A 111 4.40 7.52 13.41
N GLN A 112 5.67 7.80 13.10
CA GLN A 112 6.09 9.07 12.49
C GLN A 112 5.49 9.27 11.09
N LEU A 113 5.01 8.24 10.38
CA LEU A 113 4.33 8.43 9.11
C LEU A 113 3.00 9.17 9.24
N HIS A 114 2.33 9.09 10.40
CA HIS A 114 1.09 9.81 10.69
C HIS A 114 1.32 11.23 11.24
N GLU A 115 2.55 11.57 11.60
CA GLU A 115 2.96 12.86 12.19
C GLU A 115 4.04 13.53 11.34
N ASN A 116 3.82 13.60 10.02
CA ASN A 116 4.85 14.01 9.08
C ASN A 116 4.32 14.90 7.96
N GLY A 117 4.74 16.17 8.00
CA GLY A 117 4.35 17.15 6.99
C GLY A 117 4.77 16.78 5.55
N LYS A 118 5.74 15.88 5.33
CA LYS A 118 6.02 15.35 3.98
C LYS A 118 4.92 14.40 3.51
N VAL A 119 4.42 13.55 4.41
CA VAL A 119 3.28 12.66 4.15
C VAL A 119 2.02 13.49 3.90
N ASP A 120 1.75 14.48 4.75
CA ASP A 120 0.60 15.38 4.60
C ASP A 120 0.63 16.11 3.26
N ARG A 121 1.78 16.68 2.88
CA ARG A 121 1.93 17.36 1.58
C ARG A 121 1.79 16.41 0.40
N ALA A 122 2.29 15.18 0.49
CA ALA A 122 2.15 14.19 -0.58
C ALA A 122 0.68 13.80 -0.76
N MET A 123 -0.02 13.52 0.35
CA MET A 123 -1.46 13.25 0.36
C MET A 123 -2.26 14.45 -0.16
N GLN A 124 -1.93 15.65 0.29
CA GLN A 124 -2.56 16.90 -0.15
C GLN A 124 -2.37 17.19 -1.64
N LYS A 125 -1.16 16.99 -2.14
CA LYS A 125 -0.93 17.13 -3.57
C LYS A 125 -1.71 16.10 -4.38
N PHE A 126 -1.77 14.86 -3.90
CA PHE A 126 -2.39 13.76 -4.63
C PHE A 126 -3.91 13.80 -4.65
N LEU A 127 -4.55 14.09 -3.51
CA LEU A 127 -6.01 14.07 -3.43
C LEU A 127 -6.64 15.29 -4.13
N TRP A 128 -6.02 16.47 -4.08
CA TRP A 128 -6.59 17.72 -4.60
C TRP A 128 -6.07 18.15 -5.99
N ASN A 129 -5.07 17.47 -6.56
CA ASN A 129 -4.68 17.58 -7.98
C ASN A 129 -4.85 16.23 -8.67
#